data_AF-A0A6V7JYL5-F1
#
_entry.id   AF-A0A6V7JYL5-F1
#
_cell.length_a   1.000
_cell.length_b   1.000
_cell.length_c   1.000
_cell.angle_alpha   90.00
_cell.angle_beta   90.00
_cell.angle_gamma   90.00
#
_symmetry.space_group_name_H-M   'P 1'
#
loop_
_entity.id
_entity.type
_entity.pdbx_description
1 polymer ?
#
loop_
_entity_poly.entity_id
_entity_poly.type
_entity_poly.pdbx_seq_one_letter_code
_entity_poly.pdbx_strand_id
1 'polypeptide(L)'
;IRLLVYCPGDILYSIKPGKELLHDVGRFTADLDEKLGGFSHPFYKTRHFIWMLVAIPKLRDYTFAVKNKEDRLLVEEVIHKFERDVLGNIDCLEMGMIHGDINEQNLIVNSDHTCVRAIIDFGDSQYSCLIFELFIVLCYMILQARDIEMGRHVIEGYMSIRKLSDFEKKIVKIGVCARLSQSLVMGAYSHLQDPKNDYVLVTAEQGWKILRKLWRMSDDEISSAWGL
;
A
#
# COMPACT_ATOMS: atom_id res chain seq x y z
N ILE A 1 1.48 -7.91 -29.63
CA ILE A 1 0.64 -6.74 -29.32
C ILE A 1 -0.50 -7.21 -28.44
N ARG A 2 -0.79 -6.55 -27.32
CA ARG A 2 -1.98 -6.80 -26.49
C ARG A 2 -2.99 -5.69 -26.76
N LEU A 3 -4.26 -6.02 -26.97
CA LEU A 3 -5.35 -5.06 -27.15
C LEU A 3 -6.24 -5.13 -25.91
N LEU A 4 -6.48 -3.98 -25.27
CA LEU A 4 -7.31 -3.85 -24.08
C LEU A 4 -8.49 -2.92 -24.37
N VAL A 5 -9.58 -3.09 -23.60
CA VAL A 5 -10.73 -2.19 -23.66
C VAL A 5 -10.40 -0.93 -22.87
N TYR A 6 -10.62 0.25 -23.46
CA TYR A 6 -10.43 1.52 -22.77
C TYR A 6 -11.54 1.73 -21.72
N CYS A 7 -11.13 2.04 -20.49
CA CYS A 7 -12.03 2.41 -19.40
C CYS A 7 -12.10 3.94 -19.29
N PRO A 8 -13.25 4.58 -19.54
CA PRO A 8 -13.38 6.02 -19.39
C PRO A 8 -13.33 6.44 -17.91
N GLY A 9 -12.68 7.57 -17.65
CA GLY A 9 -12.52 8.16 -16.32
C GLY A 9 -11.20 8.90 -16.18
N ASP A 10 -10.96 9.45 -14.99
CA ASP A 10 -9.72 10.14 -14.64
C ASP A 10 -8.84 9.21 -13.79
N ILE A 11 -7.51 9.34 -13.92
CA ILE A 11 -6.57 8.66 -13.03
C ILE A 11 -6.60 9.35 -11.66
N LEU A 12 -6.74 8.61 -10.56
CA LEU A 12 -6.85 9.18 -9.21
C LEU A 12 -5.68 10.13 -8.87
N TYR A 13 -4.47 9.84 -9.37
CA TYR A 13 -3.29 10.69 -9.23
C TYR A 13 -3.54 12.17 -9.59
N SER A 14 -4.42 12.45 -10.55
CA SER A 14 -4.67 13.81 -11.04
C SER A 14 -5.53 14.67 -10.11
N ILE A 15 -6.06 14.09 -9.03
CA ILE A 15 -7.02 14.75 -8.13
C ILE A 15 -6.62 14.61 -6.66
N LYS A 16 -7.12 15.53 -5.82
CA LYS A 16 -7.07 15.36 -4.36
C LYS A 16 -8.33 14.61 -3.91
N PRO A 17 -8.22 13.38 -3.38
CA PRO A 17 -9.39 12.57 -3.06
C PRO A 17 -10.15 13.14 -1.87
N GLY A 18 -11.48 13.22 -2.01
CA GLY A 18 -12.40 13.51 -0.91
C GLY A 18 -12.70 12.27 -0.07
N LYS A 19 -13.41 12.47 1.04
CA LYS A 19 -13.79 11.39 1.98
C LYS A 19 -14.62 10.29 1.32
N GLU A 20 -15.56 10.68 0.47
CA GLU A 20 -16.45 9.78 -0.27
C GLU A 20 -15.65 8.86 -1.20
N LEU A 21 -14.75 9.43 -2.00
CA LEU A 21 -13.89 8.65 -2.88
C LEU A 21 -12.97 7.70 -2.10
N LEU A 22 -12.37 8.14 -0.99
CA LEU A 22 -11.53 7.26 -0.18
C LEU A 22 -12.30 6.09 0.41
N HIS A 23 -13.54 6.32 0.85
CA HIS A 23 -14.42 5.24 1.26
C HIS A 23 -14.74 4.29 0.10
N ASP A 24 -15.01 4.82 -1.10
CA ASP A 24 -15.23 4.01 -2.29
C ASP A 24 -13.99 3.18 -2.68
N VAL A 25 -12.79 3.74 -2.58
CA VAL A 25 -11.51 3.04 -2.78
C VAL A 25 -11.36 1.87 -1.82
N GLY A 26 -11.66 2.08 -0.53
CA GLY A 26 -11.65 1.01 0.47
C GLY A 26 -12.62 -0.12 0.11
N ARG A 27 -13.88 0.24 -0.19
CA ARG A 27 -14.92 -0.72 -0.58
C ARG A 27 -14.52 -1.49 -1.85
N PHE A 28 -14.04 -0.78 -2.87
CA PHE A 28 -13.59 -1.36 -4.13
C PHE A 28 -12.44 -2.35 -3.92
N THR A 29 -11.49 -2.03 -3.03
CA THR A 29 -10.36 -2.91 -2.71
C THR A 29 -10.85 -4.24 -2.13
N ALA A 30 -11.72 -4.20 -1.11
CA ALA A 30 -12.27 -5.42 -0.52
C ALA A 30 -13.15 -6.21 -1.50
N ASP A 31 -13.95 -5.54 -2.33
CA ASP A 31 -14.76 -6.17 -3.38
C ASP A 31 -13.91 -6.83 -4.47
N LEU A 32 -12.73 -6.27 -4.78
CA LEU A 32 -11.76 -6.89 -5.68
C LEU A 32 -11.21 -8.19 -5.09
N ASP A 33 -10.82 -8.18 -3.81
CA ASP A 33 -10.33 -9.39 -3.13
C ASP A 33 -11.37 -10.53 -3.17
N GLU A 34 -12.64 -10.23 -2.87
CA GLU A 34 -13.74 -11.20 -2.94
C GLU A 34 -13.92 -11.76 -4.37
N LYS A 35 -13.84 -10.90 -5.39
CA LYS A 35 -13.94 -11.33 -6.80
C LYS A 35 -12.74 -12.18 -7.25
N LEU A 36 -11.57 -11.97 -6.66
CA LEU A 36 -10.37 -12.75 -6.93
C LEU A 36 -10.30 -14.05 -6.12
N GLY A 37 -11.14 -14.25 -5.10
CA GLY A 37 -11.08 -15.40 -4.19
C GLY A 37 -11.16 -16.78 -4.87
N GLY A 38 -11.82 -16.87 -6.02
CA GLY A 38 -11.89 -18.11 -6.82
C GLY A 38 -10.79 -18.29 -7.86
N PHE A 39 -9.95 -17.27 -8.09
CA PHE A 39 -8.94 -17.29 -9.12
C PHE A 39 -7.66 -17.99 -8.63
N SER A 40 -7.12 -18.89 -9.46
CA SER A 40 -5.85 -19.54 -9.19
C SER A 40 -5.10 -19.80 -10.48
N HIS A 41 -3.80 -19.55 -10.48
CA HIS A 41 -2.94 -19.87 -11.62
C HIS A 41 -1.52 -20.25 -11.13
N PRO A 42 -0.89 -21.33 -11.66
CA PRO A 42 0.41 -21.81 -11.17
C PRO A 42 1.53 -20.77 -11.16
N PHE A 43 1.51 -19.84 -12.11
CA PHE A 43 2.48 -18.73 -12.20
C PHE A 43 2.60 -17.94 -10.88
N TYR A 44 1.49 -17.68 -10.19
CA TYR A 44 1.51 -16.87 -8.97
C TYR A 44 2.06 -17.63 -7.77
N LYS A 45 2.16 -18.97 -7.83
CA LYS A 45 2.71 -19.78 -6.74
C LYS A 45 4.23 -19.69 -6.61
N THR A 46 4.92 -19.32 -7.70
CA THR A 46 6.39 -19.25 -7.74
C THR A 46 6.90 -17.81 -7.87
N ARG A 47 6.00 -16.83 -7.87
CA ARG A 47 6.36 -15.43 -8.06
C ARG A 47 6.93 -14.89 -6.76
N HIS A 48 8.17 -14.41 -6.81
CA HIS A 48 8.84 -13.72 -5.71
C HIS A 48 9.61 -12.54 -6.26
N PHE A 49 9.26 -11.33 -5.82
CA PHE A 49 9.90 -10.10 -6.28
C PHE A 49 9.82 -9.03 -5.20
N ILE A 50 10.64 -7.98 -5.35
CA ILE A 50 10.90 -7.02 -4.27
C ILE A 50 9.67 -6.22 -3.82
N TRP A 51 8.64 -6.10 -4.67
CA TRP A 51 7.41 -5.35 -4.37
C TRP A 51 6.33 -6.18 -3.66
N MET A 52 6.56 -7.48 -3.44
CA MET A 52 5.72 -8.26 -2.53
C MET A 52 6.01 -7.87 -1.08
N LEU A 53 5.00 -7.68 -0.22
CA LEU A 53 5.26 -7.30 1.17
C LEU A 53 5.94 -8.41 2.00
N VAL A 54 5.84 -9.67 1.57
CA VAL A 54 6.68 -10.75 2.14
C VAL A 54 8.19 -10.52 1.92
N ALA A 55 8.58 -9.66 0.97
CA ALA A 55 9.96 -9.34 0.66
C ALA A 55 10.52 -8.14 1.46
N ILE A 56 9.75 -7.56 2.39
CA ILE A 56 10.21 -6.46 3.26
C ILE A 56 11.57 -6.73 3.94
N PRO A 57 11.89 -7.94 4.43
CA PRO A 57 13.21 -8.27 4.96
C PRO A 57 14.37 -8.00 4.00
N LYS A 58 14.16 -8.20 2.69
CA LYS A 58 15.16 -8.00 1.64
C LYS A 58 15.43 -6.52 1.37
N LEU A 59 14.60 -5.62 1.90
CA LEU A 59 14.80 -4.19 1.74
C LEU A 59 16.12 -3.70 2.36
N ARG A 60 16.67 -4.44 3.34
CA ARG A 60 18.00 -4.22 3.94
C ARG A 60 19.12 -4.16 2.90
N ASP A 61 19.00 -4.96 1.83
CA ASP A 61 19.98 -4.98 0.76
C ASP A 61 20.03 -3.66 -0.02
N TYR A 62 19.03 -2.79 0.16
CA TYR A 62 18.88 -1.53 -0.57
C TYR A 62 18.94 -0.29 0.35
N THR A 63 18.94 -0.45 1.68
CA THR A 63 18.89 0.69 2.62
C THR A 63 20.12 1.60 2.51
N PHE A 64 21.23 1.11 1.93
CA PHE A 64 22.41 1.90 1.60
C PHE A 64 22.11 3.07 0.66
N ALA A 65 21.06 2.98 -0.17
CA ALA A 65 20.65 4.06 -1.07
C ALA A 65 20.02 5.26 -0.33
N VAL A 66 19.51 5.05 0.89
CA VAL A 66 18.92 6.11 1.71
C VAL A 66 20.04 6.94 2.36
N LYS A 67 20.27 8.15 1.86
CA LYS A 67 21.38 9.02 2.31
C LYS A 67 21.24 9.48 3.77
N ASN A 68 20.03 9.81 4.21
CA ASN A 68 19.79 10.26 5.58
C ASN A 68 19.91 9.07 6.56
N LYS A 69 20.75 9.21 7.59
CA LYS A 69 21.03 8.14 8.55
C LYS A 69 19.84 7.83 9.46
N GLU A 70 19.09 8.83 9.88
CA GLU A 70 17.91 8.66 10.74
C GLU A 70 16.79 7.93 9.99
N ASP A 71 16.56 8.30 8.73
CA ASP A 71 15.59 7.62 7.85
C ASP A 71 15.99 6.16 7.61
N ARG A 72 17.29 5.89 7.46
CA ARG A 72 17.79 4.53 7.31
C ARG A 72 17.54 3.69 8.57
N LEU A 73 17.83 4.24 9.75
CA LEU A 73 17.57 3.57 11.03
C LEU A 73 16.07 3.31 11.22
N LEU A 74 15.23 4.31 10.89
CA LEU A 74 13.79 4.18 10.92
C LEU A 74 13.28 3.04 10.03
N VAL A 75 13.80 2.93 8.80
CA VAL A 75 13.47 1.81 7.91
C VAL A 75 13.88 0.47 8.53
N GLU A 76 15.08 0.37 9.10
CA GLU A 76 15.51 -0.86 9.77
C GLU A 76 14.59 -1.25 10.94
N GLU A 77 14.14 -0.27 11.74
CA GLU A 77 13.17 -0.51 12.81
C GLU A 77 11.81 -1.00 12.27
N VAL A 78 11.33 -0.40 11.18
CA VAL A 78 10.11 -0.84 10.48
C VAL A 78 10.26 -2.27 9.97
N ILE A 79 11.38 -2.61 9.33
CA ILE A 79 11.62 -3.97 8.82
C ILE A 79 11.59 -4.98 9.98
N HIS A 80 12.30 -4.71 11.08
CA HIS A 80 12.30 -5.59 12.25
C HIS A 80 10.91 -5.76 12.88
N LYS A 81 10.15 -4.67 13.02
CA LYS A 81 8.79 -4.74 13.58
C LYS A 81 7.83 -5.48 12.65
N PHE A 82 7.93 -5.29 11.33
CA PHE A 82 7.12 -6.01 10.35
C PHE A 82 7.44 -7.51 10.31
N GLU A 83 8.72 -7.88 10.36
CA GLU A 83 9.14 -9.29 10.48
C GLU A 83 8.53 -9.96 11.71
N ARG A 84 8.64 -9.31 12.87
CA ARG A 84 8.16 -9.88 14.14
C ARG A 84 6.64 -9.92 14.21
N ASP A 85 5.97 -8.81 13.91
CA ASP A 85 4.54 -8.65 14.20
C ASP A 85 3.67 -9.19 13.07
N VAL A 86 4.15 -9.14 11.81
CA VAL A 86 3.38 -9.57 10.62
C VAL A 86 3.88 -10.91 10.10
N LEU A 87 5.14 -11.00 9.67
CA LEU A 87 5.65 -12.23 9.04
C LEU A 87 5.77 -13.41 10.02
N GLY A 88 6.12 -13.13 11.28
CA GLY A 88 6.14 -14.13 12.34
C GLY A 88 4.76 -14.72 12.67
N ASN A 89 3.68 -14.09 12.20
CA ASN A 89 2.29 -14.51 12.40
C ASN A 89 1.57 -14.70 11.05
N ILE A 90 2.31 -14.90 9.95
CA ILE A 90 1.74 -14.95 8.61
C ILE A 90 0.72 -16.09 8.44
N ASP A 91 0.92 -17.22 9.15
CA ASP A 91 0.03 -18.37 9.12
C ASP A 91 -1.36 -18.09 9.74
N CYS A 92 -1.49 -16.99 10.50
CA CYS A 92 -2.76 -16.52 11.04
C CYS A 92 -3.54 -15.62 10.07
N LEU A 93 -2.95 -15.26 8.93
CA LEU A 93 -3.54 -14.35 7.95
C LEU A 93 -4.16 -15.13 6.79
N GLU A 94 -5.30 -14.64 6.30
CA GLU A 94 -5.94 -15.24 5.15
C GLU A 94 -5.15 -14.97 3.86
N MET A 95 -4.89 -16.03 3.10
CA MET A 95 -4.15 -15.98 1.84
C MET A 95 -5.10 -15.99 0.65
N GLY A 96 -4.82 -15.17 -0.36
CA GLY A 96 -5.59 -15.10 -1.58
C GLY A 96 -4.84 -14.41 -2.71
N MET A 97 -5.52 -14.28 -3.85
CA MET A 97 -5.00 -13.49 -4.96
C MET A 97 -5.29 -12.02 -4.68
N ILE A 98 -4.24 -11.20 -4.76
CA ILE A 98 -4.31 -9.76 -4.56
C ILE A 98 -3.76 -9.04 -5.80
N HIS A 99 -4.21 -7.80 -6.05
CA HIS A 99 -3.69 -6.95 -7.12
C HIS A 99 -2.23 -6.58 -6.90
N GLY A 100 -1.83 -6.30 -5.65
CA GLY A 100 -0.44 -6.11 -5.23
C GLY A 100 0.15 -4.72 -5.50
N ASP A 101 -0.59 -3.83 -6.17
CA ASP A 101 -0.17 -2.48 -6.49
C ASP A 101 -1.34 -1.50 -6.68
N ILE A 102 -2.34 -1.52 -5.79
CA ILE A 102 -3.41 -0.52 -5.82
C ILE A 102 -2.85 0.82 -5.31
N ASN A 103 -2.39 1.65 -6.24
CA ASN A 103 -1.92 3.00 -6.01
C ASN A 103 -2.74 4.03 -6.81
N GLU A 104 -2.49 5.32 -6.58
CA GLU A 104 -3.23 6.41 -7.21
C GLU A 104 -3.08 6.49 -8.74
N GLN A 105 -2.06 5.86 -9.33
CA GLN A 105 -1.84 5.84 -10.78
C GLN A 105 -2.62 4.71 -11.47
N ASN A 106 -2.96 3.66 -10.71
CA ASN A 106 -3.65 2.48 -11.23
C ASN A 106 -5.17 2.54 -11.05
N LEU A 107 -5.68 3.48 -10.26
CA LEU A 107 -7.11 3.66 -10.04
C LEU A 107 -7.72 4.66 -11.03
N ILE A 108 -8.77 4.23 -11.71
CA ILE A 108 -9.60 5.08 -12.57
C ILE A 108 -10.87 5.46 -11.82
N VAL A 109 -11.18 6.74 -11.75
CA VAL A 109 -12.36 7.29 -11.07
C VAL A 109 -13.33 7.92 -12.07
N ASN A 110 -14.58 8.05 -11.66
CA ASN A 110 -15.58 8.75 -12.48
C ASN A 110 -15.33 10.26 -12.50
N SER A 111 -15.98 10.97 -13.44
CA SER A 111 -15.77 12.40 -13.68
C SER A 111 -16.19 13.33 -12.53
N ASP A 112 -17.05 12.85 -11.61
CA ASP A 112 -17.42 13.61 -10.40
C ASP A 112 -16.49 13.31 -9.20
N HIS A 113 -15.51 12.43 -9.39
CA HIS A 113 -14.49 12.05 -8.41
C HIS A 113 -15.05 11.48 -7.10
N THR A 114 -16.16 10.74 -7.16
CA THR A 114 -16.79 10.10 -5.99
C THR A 114 -16.64 8.58 -5.96
N CYS A 115 -16.41 7.92 -7.11
CA CYS A 115 -16.29 6.46 -7.16
C CYS A 115 -15.17 5.94 -8.07
N VAL A 116 -14.64 4.78 -7.69
CA VAL A 116 -13.72 3.98 -8.48
C VAL A 116 -14.49 3.25 -9.57
N ARG A 117 -14.02 3.40 -10.81
CA ARG A 117 -14.58 2.77 -12.01
C ARG A 117 -13.79 1.55 -12.44
N ALA A 118 -12.48 1.58 -12.28
CA ALA A 118 -11.61 0.48 -12.66
C ALA A 118 -10.29 0.52 -11.91
N ILE A 119 -9.64 -0.64 -11.86
CA ILE A 119 -8.23 -0.81 -11.56
C ILE A 119 -7.53 -1.31 -12.83
N ILE A 120 -6.32 -0.82 -13.10
CA ILE A 120 -5.47 -1.27 -14.19
C ILE A 120 -4.13 -1.77 -13.65
N ASP A 121 -3.32 -2.34 -14.54
CA ASP A 121 -1.97 -2.83 -14.27
C ASP A 121 -1.85 -4.00 -13.26
N PHE A 122 -2.34 -5.16 -13.69
CA PHE A 122 -2.19 -6.44 -12.97
C PHE A 122 -0.76 -7.02 -13.10
N GLY A 123 0.25 -6.22 -13.46
CA GLY A 123 1.63 -6.65 -13.63
C GLY A 123 2.24 -7.23 -12.35
N ASP A 124 1.80 -6.72 -11.19
CA ASP A 124 2.29 -7.04 -9.85
C ASP A 124 1.33 -7.90 -9.01
N SER A 125 0.29 -8.44 -9.65
CA SER A 125 -0.62 -9.38 -9.00
C SER A 125 0.12 -10.59 -8.47
N GLN A 126 -0.31 -11.05 -7.30
CA GLN A 126 0.43 -11.99 -6.49
C GLN A 126 -0.52 -12.80 -5.60
N TYR A 127 -0.08 -14.01 -5.22
CA TYR A 127 -0.74 -14.79 -4.19
C TYR A 127 -0.09 -14.48 -2.84
N SER A 128 -0.82 -13.84 -1.93
CA SER A 128 -0.30 -13.30 -0.66
C SER A 128 -1.40 -13.13 0.38
N CYS A 129 -1.09 -12.62 1.57
CA CYS A 129 -2.09 -12.26 2.58
C CYS A 129 -3.04 -11.20 2.03
N LEU A 130 -4.36 -11.39 2.14
CA LEU A 130 -5.37 -10.43 1.65
C LEU A 130 -5.22 -9.06 2.32
N ILE A 131 -4.93 -9.04 3.62
CA ILE A 131 -4.71 -7.80 4.38
C ILE A 131 -3.58 -6.92 3.81
N PHE A 132 -2.65 -7.48 3.03
CA PHE A 132 -1.58 -6.72 2.40
C PHE A 132 -2.11 -5.76 1.33
N GLU A 133 -3.22 -6.09 0.67
CA GLU A 133 -3.86 -5.18 -0.28
C GLU A 133 -4.35 -3.90 0.43
N LEU A 134 -4.95 -4.05 1.63
CA LEU A 134 -5.33 -2.92 2.47
C LEU A 134 -4.10 -2.07 2.87
N PHE A 135 -2.99 -2.69 3.26
CA PHE A 135 -1.77 -1.95 3.62
C PHE A 135 -1.25 -1.13 2.44
N ILE A 136 -1.30 -1.69 1.24
CA ILE A 136 -0.84 -1.06 0.00
C ILE A 136 -1.73 0.13 -0.34
N VAL A 137 -3.04 -0.07 -0.49
CA VAL A 137 -3.95 1.02 -0.87
C VAL A 137 -3.97 2.13 0.18
N LEU A 138 -3.96 1.78 1.47
CA LEU A 138 -3.98 2.75 2.55
C LEU A 138 -2.73 3.63 2.55
N CYS A 139 -1.55 3.04 2.26
CA CYS A 139 -0.31 3.78 2.10
C CYS A 139 -0.42 4.88 1.03
N TYR A 140 -0.85 4.51 -0.17
CA TYR A 140 -0.93 5.44 -1.29
C TYR A 140 -2.05 6.46 -1.12
N MET A 141 -3.19 6.08 -0.54
CA MET A 141 -4.28 7.03 -0.28
C MET A 141 -3.91 8.06 0.78
N ILE A 142 -3.16 7.69 1.83
CA ILE A 142 -2.61 8.65 2.81
C ILE A 142 -1.63 9.61 2.14
N LEU A 143 -0.76 9.12 1.25
CA LEU A 143 0.17 9.95 0.47
C LEU A 143 -0.56 10.94 -0.43
N GLN A 144 -1.57 10.46 -1.16
CA GLN A 144 -2.33 11.25 -2.11
C GLN A 144 -3.20 12.31 -1.41
N ALA A 145 -3.84 11.95 -0.29
CA ALA A 145 -4.60 12.89 0.54
C ALA A 145 -3.69 13.88 1.28
N ARG A 146 -2.42 13.49 1.50
CA ARG A 146 -1.42 14.17 2.36
C ARG A 146 -1.89 14.32 3.81
N ASP A 147 -2.68 13.36 4.26
CA ASP A 147 -3.30 13.37 5.58
C ASP A 147 -3.47 11.93 6.09
N ILE A 148 -2.93 11.66 7.27
CA ILE A 148 -3.00 10.35 7.92
C ILE A 148 -4.43 10.04 8.36
N GLU A 149 -5.18 11.04 8.81
CA GLU A 149 -6.54 10.85 9.34
C GLU A 149 -7.52 10.44 8.23
N MET A 150 -7.27 10.87 6.99
CA MET A 150 -8.05 10.49 5.82
C MET A 150 -8.00 8.98 5.54
N GLY A 151 -6.99 8.28 6.05
CA GLY A 151 -6.90 6.81 6.00
C GLY A 151 -8.10 6.09 6.64
N ARG A 152 -8.76 6.73 7.61
CA ARG A 152 -10.01 6.22 8.23
C ARG A 152 -11.05 5.84 7.18
N HIS A 153 -11.26 6.70 6.19
CA HIS A 153 -12.33 6.49 5.22
C HIS A 153 -12.07 5.27 4.34
N VAL A 154 -10.80 5.03 3.98
CA VAL A 154 -10.39 3.81 3.26
C VAL A 154 -10.66 2.56 4.11
N ILE A 155 -10.33 2.61 5.40
CA ILE A 155 -10.57 1.49 6.32
C ILE A 155 -12.07 1.24 6.51
N GLU A 156 -12.87 2.29 6.75
CA GLU A 156 -14.34 2.19 6.86
C GLU A 156 -14.95 1.57 5.60
N GLY A 157 -14.50 2.02 4.42
CA GLY A 157 -14.92 1.47 3.14
C GLY A 157 -14.57 0.00 2.98
N TYR A 158 -13.33 -0.37 3.29
CA TYR A 158 -12.88 -1.77 3.23
C TYR A 158 -13.69 -2.65 4.19
N MET A 159 -13.88 -2.19 5.43
CA MET A 159 -14.63 -2.89 6.48
C MET A 159 -16.13 -3.02 6.19
N SER A 160 -16.68 -2.23 5.26
CA SER A 160 -18.07 -2.38 4.81
C SER A 160 -18.31 -3.67 4.02
N ILE A 161 -17.26 -4.27 3.46
CA ILE A 161 -17.30 -5.54 2.72
C ILE A 161 -16.62 -6.65 3.53
N ARG A 162 -15.41 -6.39 4.03
CA ARG A 162 -14.56 -7.40 4.67
C ARG A 162 -14.15 -6.99 6.09
N LYS A 163 -14.58 -7.77 7.09
CA LYS A 163 -14.27 -7.48 8.50
C LYS A 163 -12.80 -7.75 8.81
N LEU A 164 -12.18 -6.81 9.52
CA LEU A 164 -10.84 -7.01 10.11
C LEU A 164 -10.95 -7.70 11.46
N SER A 165 -10.15 -8.75 11.66
CA SER A 165 -9.93 -9.36 12.97
C SER A 165 -9.18 -8.40 13.91
N ASP A 166 -9.26 -8.66 15.22
CA ASP A 166 -8.51 -7.89 16.22
C ASP A 166 -6.98 -7.95 16.00
N PHE A 167 -6.49 -9.03 15.39
CA PHE A 167 -5.09 -9.13 15.02
C PHE A 167 -4.76 -8.25 13.81
N GLU A 168 -5.54 -8.33 12.72
CA GLU A 168 -5.34 -7.50 11.53
C GLU A 168 -5.36 -6.01 11.85
N LYS A 169 -6.30 -5.57 12.70
CA LYS A 169 -6.39 -4.19 13.19
C LYS A 169 -5.07 -3.71 13.82
N LYS A 170 -4.43 -4.54 14.64
CA LYS A 170 -3.16 -4.22 15.32
C LYS A 170 -1.98 -4.08 14.36
N ILE A 171 -2.03 -4.75 13.21
CA ILE A 171 -0.92 -4.77 12.25
C ILE A 171 -1.07 -3.77 11.09
N VAL A 172 -2.22 -3.08 10.94
CA VAL A 172 -2.45 -2.10 9.86
C VAL A 172 -1.36 -1.04 9.81
N LYS A 173 -1.04 -0.43 10.96
CA LYS A 173 -0.01 0.63 11.05
C LYS A 173 1.34 0.16 10.55
N ILE A 174 1.82 -0.99 11.04
CA ILE A 174 3.13 -1.51 10.66
C ILE A 174 3.14 -1.94 9.19
N GLY A 175 2.03 -2.47 8.67
CA GLY A 175 1.86 -2.78 7.26
C GLY A 175 2.00 -1.56 6.35
N VAL A 176 1.33 -0.45 6.69
CA VAL A 176 1.45 0.82 5.96
C VAL A 176 2.87 1.38 6.04
N CYS A 177 3.49 1.38 7.22
CA CYS A 177 4.88 1.79 7.37
C CYS A 177 5.82 0.94 6.51
N ALA A 178 5.61 -0.39 6.46
CA ALA A 178 6.42 -1.29 5.65
C ALA A 178 6.30 -1.01 4.15
N ARG A 179 5.07 -0.84 3.61
CA ARG A 179 4.89 -0.45 2.20
C ARG A 179 5.52 0.91 1.91
N LEU A 180 5.37 1.87 2.82
CA LEU A 180 5.94 3.20 2.66
C LEU A 180 7.47 3.15 2.64
N SER A 181 8.09 2.38 3.56
CA SER A 181 9.53 2.12 3.56
C SER A 181 9.99 1.45 2.26
N GLN A 182 9.25 0.44 1.78
CA GLN A 182 9.54 -0.25 0.52
C GLN A 182 9.58 0.74 -0.66
N SER A 183 8.54 1.56 -0.79
CA SER A 183 8.45 2.59 -1.84
C SER A 183 9.60 3.60 -1.76
N LEU A 184 9.90 4.12 -0.57
CA LEU A 184 10.94 5.14 -0.37
C LEU A 184 12.35 4.61 -0.62
N VAL A 185 12.67 3.41 -0.13
CA VAL A 185 13.99 2.80 -0.32
C VAL A 185 14.19 2.40 -1.78
N MET A 186 13.20 1.74 -2.39
CA MET A 186 13.31 1.34 -3.80
C MET A 186 13.32 2.55 -4.74
N GLY A 187 12.61 3.62 -4.39
CA GLY A 187 12.71 4.92 -5.07
C GLY A 187 14.13 5.51 -4.98
N ALA A 188 14.70 5.57 -3.77
CA ALA A 188 16.07 6.04 -3.58
C ALA A 188 17.11 5.18 -4.34
N TYR A 189 16.93 3.87 -4.34
CA TYR A 189 17.79 2.94 -5.08
C TYR A 189 17.64 3.14 -6.61
N SER A 190 16.43 3.30 -7.11
CA SER A 190 16.17 3.55 -8.54
C SER A 190 16.81 4.86 -8.99
N HIS A 191 16.71 5.92 -8.19
CA HIS A 191 17.40 7.19 -8.46
C HIS A 191 18.94 7.04 -8.41
N LEU A 192 19.48 6.17 -7.55
CA LEU A 192 20.92 5.88 -7.55
C LEU A 192 21.37 5.20 -8.85
N GLN A 193 20.52 4.35 -9.45
CA GLN A 193 20.81 3.69 -10.73
C GLN A 193 20.62 4.62 -11.94
N ASP A 194 19.65 5.53 -11.88
CA ASP A 194 19.43 6.56 -12.89
C ASP A 194 19.29 7.96 -12.24
N PRO A 195 20.43 8.65 -12.01
CA PRO A 195 20.45 9.94 -11.33
C PRO A 195 19.74 11.08 -12.08
N LYS A 196 19.31 10.86 -13.33
CA LYS A 196 18.55 11.87 -14.10
C LYS A 196 17.07 11.88 -13.74
N ASN A 197 16.58 10.88 -13.02
CA ASN A 197 15.19 10.78 -12.61
C ASN A 197 14.96 11.51 -11.27
N ASP A 198 15.01 12.84 -11.29
CA ASP A 198 14.83 13.70 -10.10
C ASP A 198 13.39 13.68 -9.55
N TYR A 199 12.42 13.29 -10.38
CA TYR A 199 11.00 13.21 -9.98
C TYR A 199 10.79 12.29 -8.77
N VAL A 200 11.56 11.20 -8.69
CA VAL A 200 11.50 10.22 -7.58
C VAL A 200 11.88 10.85 -6.23
N LEU A 201 12.76 11.86 -6.21
CA LEU A 201 13.17 12.52 -4.98
C LEU A 201 12.13 13.54 -4.47
N VAL A 202 11.44 14.23 -5.40
CA VAL A 202 10.43 15.23 -5.05
C VAL A 202 9.21 14.56 -4.39
N THR A 203 8.77 13.41 -4.90
CA THR A 203 7.66 12.66 -4.31
C THR A 203 8.07 11.99 -2.98
N ALA A 204 9.33 11.59 -2.84
CA ALA A 204 9.85 10.94 -1.63
C ALA A 204 9.85 11.84 -0.38
N GLU A 205 10.03 13.16 -0.51
CA GLU A 205 10.07 14.06 0.66
C GLU A 205 8.77 14.00 1.47
N GLN A 206 7.62 13.99 0.79
CA GLN A 206 6.32 13.85 1.45
C GLN A 206 6.17 12.48 2.10
N GLY A 207 6.66 11.41 1.46
CA GLY A 207 6.63 10.07 2.03
C GLY A 207 7.46 9.94 3.30
N TRP A 208 8.67 10.51 3.34
CA TRP A 208 9.48 10.54 4.56
C TRP A 208 8.80 11.29 5.71
N LYS A 209 8.15 12.44 5.42
CA LYS A 209 7.38 13.19 6.43
C LYS A 209 6.25 12.34 7.03
N ILE A 210 5.50 11.64 6.17
CA ILE A 210 4.40 10.77 6.61
C ILE A 210 4.94 9.56 7.39
N LEU A 211 6.01 8.90 6.93
CA LEU A 211 6.59 7.75 7.61
C LEU A 211 7.06 8.12 9.04
N ARG A 212 7.79 9.23 9.17
CA ARG A 212 8.25 9.72 10.48
C ARG A 212 7.07 10.07 11.41
N LYS A 213 6.00 10.65 10.87
CA LYS A 213 4.79 10.97 11.66
C LYS A 213 4.07 9.70 12.10
N LEU A 214 3.78 8.78 11.18
CA LEU A 214 3.15 7.49 11.47
C LEU A 214 3.93 6.68 12.51
N TRP A 215 5.26 6.64 12.41
CA TRP A 215 6.10 5.88 13.34
C TRP A 215 6.06 6.43 14.77
N ARG A 216 5.96 7.76 14.90
CA ARG A 216 5.91 8.43 16.22
C ARG A 216 4.56 8.33 16.90
N MET A 217 3.48 8.17 16.14
CA MET A 217 2.15 8.00 16.72
C MET A 217 2.06 6.70 17.51
N SER A 218 1.41 6.69 18.66
CA SER A 218 1.13 5.46 19.41
C SER A 218 0.10 4.59 18.68
N ASP A 219 -0.02 3.33 19.09
CA ASP A 219 -1.03 2.44 18.51
C ASP A 219 -2.46 2.90 18.89
N ASP A 220 -2.64 3.54 20.04
CA ASP A 220 -3.92 4.14 20.45
C ASP A 220 -4.28 5.38 19.63
N GLU A 221 -3.30 6.25 19.34
CA GLU A 221 -3.49 7.42 18.47
C GLU A 221 -3.92 6.99 17.06
N ILE A 222 -3.28 5.94 16.53
CA ILE A 222 -3.64 5.39 15.21
C ILE A 222 -5.00 4.69 15.24
N SER A 223 -5.28 3.88 16.26
CA SER A 223 -6.59 3.21 16.38
C SER A 223 -7.72 4.23 16.46
N SER A 224 -7.53 5.31 17.23
CA SER A 224 -8.45 6.44 17.28
C SER A 224 -8.56 7.14 15.93
N ALA A 225 -7.44 7.51 15.29
CA ALA A 225 -7.45 8.21 14.01
C ALA A 225 -8.15 7.40 12.91
N TRP A 226 -7.94 6.09 12.87
CA TRP A 226 -8.43 5.21 11.81
C TRP A 226 -9.73 4.46 12.13
N GLY A 227 -10.23 4.54 13.37
CA GLY A 227 -11.47 3.87 13.77
C GLY A 227 -11.34 2.34 13.85
N LEU A 228 -10.18 1.84 14.28
CA LEU A 228 -9.88 0.40 14.40
C LEU A 228 -10.25 -0.15 15.78
#